data_AF-A0A0P6WQX7-F1
#
_entry.id   AF-A0A0P6WQX7-F1
#
_cell.length_a   1.000
_cell.length_b   1.000
_cell.length_c   1.000
_cell.angle_alpha   90.00
_cell.angle_beta   90.00
_cell.angle_gamma   90.00
#
_symmetry.space_group_name_H-M   'P 1'
#
loop_
_entity.id
_entity.type
_entity.pdbx_description
1 polymer ?
#
loop_
_entity_poly.entity_id
_entity_poly.type
_entity_poly.pdbx_seq_one_letter_code
_entity_poly.pdbx_strand_id
1 'polypeptide(L)'
;MNPILLAGALALTASSALAQTGNGPAAAQQLDLEQKTSLRCSAAFAIIASEQARGVKSALAYPPLGERGKEFFVRTSARLMGDLKLSREQVQALYMDEVGRLQNESMKAKDPQKAVSGIMQPCLLLLDASGI
;
A
#
# COMPACT_ATOMS: atom_id res chain seq x y z
N MET A 1 1.28 -41.41 66.35
CA MET A 1 1.83 -41.41 64.98
C MET A 1 0.68 -41.67 64.03
N ASN A 2 0.24 -40.65 63.28
CA ASN A 2 -0.97 -40.71 62.47
C ASN A 2 -0.66 -41.20 61.03
N PRO A 3 -1.51 -42.04 60.41
CA PRO A 3 -1.25 -42.62 59.11
C PRO A 3 -1.80 -41.80 57.94
N ILE A 4 -1.29 -42.19 56.77
CA ILE A 4 -1.50 -41.73 55.39
C ILE A 4 -2.98 -41.67 54.98
N LEU A 5 -3.39 -40.64 54.24
CA LEU A 5 -4.48 -40.71 53.26
C LEU A 5 -4.23 -39.82 52.02
N LEU A 6 -4.71 -40.37 50.90
CA LEU A 6 -4.62 -40.04 49.47
C LEU A 6 -5.07 -38.64 49.01
N ALA A 7 -4.81 -38.40 47.71
CA ALA A 7 -5.53 -37.58 46.73
C ALA A 7 -5.02 -36.13 46.57
N GLY A 8 -4.89 -35.55 45.39
CA GLY A 8 -5.27 -35.93 44.03
C GLY A 8 -4.80 -34.82 43.09
N ALA A 9 -4.60 -35.16 41.82
CA ALA A 9 -4.04 -34.29 40.79
C ALA A 9 -4.95 -33.10 40.42
N LEU A 10 -4.36 -31.93 40.19
CA LEU A 10 -4.93 -30.89 39.32
C LEU A 10 -3.84 -30.40 38.35
N ALA A 11 -3.84 -31.00 37.16
CA ALA A 11 -3.15 -30.45 36.01
C ALA A 11 -4.03 -29.31 35.44
N LEU A 12 -3.62 -28.06 35.63
CA LEU A 12 -4.23 -26.92 34.94
C LEU A 12 -3.72 -26.89 33.49
N THR A 13 -4.48 -27.46 32.56
CA THR A 13 -4.28 -27.21 31.14
C THR A 13 -4.97 -25.90 30.76
N ALA A 14 -4.20 -24.84 30.60
CA ALA A 14 -4.69 -23.57 30.05
C ALA A 14 -4.99 -23.74 28.56
N SER A 15 -6.27 -23.96 28.21
CA SER A 15 -6.74 -23.92 26.84
C SER A 15 -6.76 -22.47 26.33
N SER A 16 -5.72 -22.08 25.61
CA SER A 16 -5.73 -20.83 24.83
C SER A 16 -6.61 -21.03 23.59
N ALA A 17 -7.89 -20.70 23.69
CA ALA A 17 -8.76 -20.58 22.54
C ALA A 17 -8.40 -19.31 21.76
N LEU A 18 -7.48 -19.43 20.80
CA LEU A 18 -7.32 -18.43 19.75
C LEU A 18 -8.54 -18.50 18.83
N ALA A 19 -9.50 -17.61 19.08
CA ALA A 19 -10.50 -17.24 18.10
C ALA A 19 -9.78 -16.61 16.90
N GLN A 20 -9.41 -17.44 15.91
CA GLN A 20 -9.00 -16.95 14.61
C GLN A 20 -10.26 -16.48 13.88
N THR A 21 -10.66 -15.23 14.12
CA THR A 21 -11.51 -14.52 13.17
C THR A 21 -10.78 -14.54 11.84
N GLY A 22 -11.37 -15.25 10.88
CA GLY A 22 -10.76 -15.55 9.59
C GLY A 22 -10.34 -14.29 8.85
N ASN A 23 -9.04 -14.03 8.85
CA ASN A 23 -8.35 -13.41 7.73
C ASN A 23 -7.49 -14.51 7.11
N GLY A 24 -8.16 -15.47 6.45
CA GLY A 24 -7.50 -16.19 5.36
C GLY A 24 -6.93 -15.14 4.39
N PRO A 25 -5.83 -15.41 3.68
CA PRO A 25 -5.22 -14.45 2.78
C PRO A 25 -6.34 -13.89 1.92
N ALA A 26 -6.66 -12.60 2.13
CA ALA A 26 -7.59 -11.89 1.29
C ALA A 26 -7.12 -12.23 -0.11
N ALA A 27 -7.94 -13.00 -0.84
CA ALA A 27 -7.60 -13.46 -2.17
C ALA A 27 -6.96 -12.25 -2.84
N ALA A 28 -5.72 -12.38 -3.28
CA ALA A 28 -5.04 -11.34 -4.01
C ALA A 28 -5.90 -11.12 -5.25
N GLN A 29 -6.93 -10.29 -5.12
CA GLN A 29 -7.85 -9.93 -6.17
C GLN A 29 -6.94 -9.23 -7.15
N GLN A 30 -6.60 -9.96 -8.21
CA GLN A 30 -5.57 -9.52 -9.12
C GLN A 30 -6.10 -8.27 -9.79
N LEU A 31 -5.58 -7.11 -9.38
CA LEU A 31 -5.93 -5.84 -10.00
C LEU A 31 -5.77 -6.00 -11.52
N ASP A 32 -6.76 -5.50 -12.26
CA ASP A 32 -6.63 -5.41 -13.70
C ASP A 32 -5.54 -4.39 -14.09
N LEU A 33 -5.27 -4.24 -15.38
CA LEU A 33 -4.20 -3.37 -15.85
C LEU A 33 -4.48 -1.89 -15.53
N GLU A 34 -5.74 -1.45 -15.63
CA GLU A 34 -6.13 -0.06 -15.38
C GLU A 34 -5.97 0.28 -13.89
N GLN A 35 -6.44 -0.61 -13.03
CA GLN A 35 -6.32 -0.52 -11.57
C GLN A 35 -4.86 -0.52 -11.13
N LYS A 36 -4.02 -1.40 -11.69
CA LYS A 36 -2.57 -1.41 -11.44
C LYS A 36 -1.91 -0.11 -11.87
N THR A 37 -2.23 0.37 -13.06
CA THR A 37 -1.66 1.61 -13.60
C THR A 37 -2.04 2.80 -12.74
N SER A 38 -3.31 2.90 -12.35
CA SER A 38 -3.80 3.97 -11.49
C SER A 38 -3.17 3.93 -10.10
N LEU A 39 -3.07 2.75 -9.48
CA LEU A 39 -2.38 2.56 -8.20
C LEU A 39 -0.91 3.02 -8.29
N ARG A 40 -0.21 2.58 -9.34
CA ARG A 40 1.20 2.91 -9.60
C ARG A 40 1.42 4.40 -9.77
N CYS A 41 0.60 5.06 -10.57
CA CYS A 41 0.72 6.49 -10.82
C CYS A 41 0.36 7.32 -9.58
N SER A 42 -0.68 6.94 -8.86
CA SER A 42 -1.05 7.56 -7.58
C SER A 42 0.09 7.46 -6.55
N ALA A 43 0.73 6.29 -6.42
CA ALA A 43 1.91 6.12 -5.56
C ALA A 43 3.12 6.97 -6.02
N ALA A 44 3.39 7.02 -7.32
CA ALA A 44 4.45 7.86 -7.88
C ALA A 44 4.22 9.35 -7.58
N PHE A 45 2.97 9.83 -7.69
CA PHE A 45 2.63 11.21 -7.33
C PHE A 45 2.83 11.49 -5.84
N ALA A 46 2.46 10.56 -4.97
CA ALA A 46 2.68 10.71 -3.53
C ALA A 46 4.17 10.83 -3.19
N ILE A 47 5.03 10.02 -3.85
CA ILE A 47 6.49 10.11 -3.70
C ILE A 47 6.99 11.49 -4.14
N ILE A 48 6.67 11.91 -5.36
CA ILE A 48 7.13 13.19 -5.89
C ILE A 48 6.60 14.37 -5.07
N ALA A 49 5.32 14.36 -4.67
CA ALA A 49 4.74 15.41 -3.84
C ALA A 49 5.45 15.52 -2.47
N SER A 50 5.80 14.38 -1.85
CA SER A 50 6.59 14.34 -0.61
C SER A 50 7.99 14.92 -0.82
N GLU A 51 8.65 14.59 -1.94
CA GLU A 51 9.95 15.14 -2.30
C GLU A 51 9.90 16.64 -2.64
N GLN A 52 8.83 17.11 -3.28
CA GLN A 52 8.57 18.53 -3.53
C GLN A 52 8.42 19.29 -2.21
N ALA A 53 7.66 18.75 -1.25
CA ALA A 53 7.51 19.34 0.08
C ALA A 53 8.85 19.43 0.85
N ARG A 54 9.79 18.52 0.55
CA ARG A 54 11.16 18.52 1.10
C ARG A 54 12.15 19.38 0.29
N GLY A 55 11.73 19.98 -0.83
CA GLY A 55 12.58 20.81 -1.68
C GLY A 55 13.60 20.02 -2.52
N VAL A 56 13.35 18.75 -2.81
CA VAL A 56 14.24 17.93 -3.64
C VAL A 56 14.23 18.45 -5.08
N LYS A 57 15.39 18.88 -5.59
CA LYS A 57 15.52 19.54 -6.90
C LYS A 57 14.95 18.72 -8.07
N SER A 58 15.18 17.41 -8.09
CA SER A 58 14.66 16.53 -9.16
C SER A 58 13.13 16.43 -9.13
N ALA A 59 12.51 16.43 -7.95
CA ALA A 59 11.05 16.41 -7.80
C ALA A 59 10.40 17.74 -8.19
N LEU A 60 11.11 18.85 -7.97
CA LEU A 60 10.68 20.19 -8.38
C LEU A 60 10.71 20.40 -9.92
N ALA A 61 11.30 19.49 -10.68
CA ALA A 61 11.24 19.51 -12.13
C ALA A 61 9.88 19.01 -12.69
N TYR A 62 9.07 18.35 -11.85
CA TYR A 62 7.70 17.96 -12.19
C TYR A 62 6.71 19.08 -11.82
N PRO A 63 5.52 19.12 -12.45
CA PRO A 63 4.44 19.98 -12.01
C PRO A 63 4.10 19.78 -10.51
N PRO A 64 3.52 20.77 -9.82
CA PRO A 64 3.09 20.60 -8.43
C PRO A 64 2.05 19.48 -8.29
N LEU A 65 2.34 18.47 -7.45
CA LEU A 65 1.48 17.28 -7.30
C LEU A 65 0.73 17.20 -5.96
N GLY A 66 0.95 18.16 -5.06
CA GLY A 66 0.33 18.17 -3.73
C GLY A 66 -1.20 18.12 -3.77
N GLU A 67 -1.83 18.88 -4.68
CA GLU A 67 -3.29 18.92 -4.82
C GLU A 67 -3.80 17.93 -5.88
N ARG A 68 -3.37 18.06 -7.15
CA ARG A 68 -3.85 17.21 -8.25
C ARG A 68 -3.51 15.73 -8.05
N GLY A 69 -2.33 15.43 -7.52
CA GLY A 69 -1.92 14.05 -7.20
C GLY A 69 -2.73 13.45 -6.05
N LYS A 70 -3.09 14.26 -5.05
CA LYS A 70 -3.96 13.85 -3.93
C LYS A 70 -5.39 13.57 -4.39
N GLU A 71 -5.94 14.41 -5.25
CA GLU A 71 -7.28 14.17 -5.84
C GLU A 71 -7.29 12.86 -6.65
N PHE A 72 -6.24 12.63 -7.44
CA PHE A 72 -6.09 11.36 -8.18
C PHE A 72 -6.06 10.16 -7.23
N PHE A 73 -5.28 10.24 -6.14
CA PHE A 73 -5.24 9.22 -5.09
C PHE A 73 -6.62 8.92 -4.49
N VAL A 74 -7.39 9.96 -4.16
CA VAL A 74 -8.73 9.81 -3.56
C VAL A 74 -9.66 9.07 -4.53
N ARG A 75 -9.71 9.50 -5.80
CA ARG A 75 -10.55 8.89 -6.83
C ARG A 75 -10.16 7.45 -7.14
N THR A 76 -8.86 7.16 -7.27
CA THR A 76 -8.37 5.79 -7.47
C THR A 76 -8.72 4.90 -6.27
N SER A 77 -8.53 5.39 -5.05
CA SER A 77 -8.86 4.63 -3.83
C SER A 77 -10.35 4.32 -3.75
N ALA A 78 -11.21 5.31 -4.01
CA ALA A 78 -12.66 5.13 -4.03
C ALA A 78 -13.09 4.08 -5.06
N ARG A 79 -12.49 4.10 -6.26
CA ARG A 79 -12.76 3.09 -7.30
C ARG A 79 -12.31 1.69 -6.86
N LEU A 80 -11.11 1.54 -6.32
CA LEU A 80 -10.63 0.24 -5.82
C LEU A 80 -11.54 -0.34 -4.73
N MET A 81 -11.99 0.49 -3.79
CA MET A 81 -12.96 0.07 -2.78
C MET A 81 -14.32 -0.29 -3.40
N GLY A 82 -14.78 0.48 -4.39
CA GLY A 82 -16.07 0.28 -5.06
C GLY A 82 -16.12 -1.01 -5.89
N ASP A 83 -15.12 -1.21 -6.75
CA ASP A 83 -15.06 -2.27 -7.75
C ASP A 83 -14.68 -3.61 -7.11
N LEU A 84 -13.70 -3.60 -6.20
CA LEU A 84 -13.13 -4.82 -5.61
C LEU A 84 -13.64 -5.10 -4.19
N LYS A 85 -14.52 -4.23 -3.64
CA LYS A 85 -15.03 -4.31 -2.25
C LYS A 85 -13.93 -4.34 -1.19
N LEU A 86 -12.80 -3.69 -1.48
CA LEU A 86 -11.69 -3.59 -0.54
C LEU A 86 -12.00 -2.63 0.60
N SER A 87 -11.50 -2.95 1.79
CA SER A 87 -11.47 -2.04 2.93
C SER A 87 -10.43 -0.93 2.71
N ARG A 88 -10.52 0.14 3.50
CA ARG A 88 -9.52 1.22 3.50
C ARG A 88 -8.13 0.68 3.82
N GLU A 89 -8.03 -0.22 4.78
CA GLU A 89 -6.78 -0.84 5.24
C GLU A 89 -6.17 -1.70 4.14
N GLN A 90 -6.99 -2.45 3.39
CA GLN A 90 -6.54 -3.21 2.23
C GLN A 90 -6.02 -2.31 1.11
N VAL A 91 -6.72 -1.21 0.80
CA VAL A 91 -6.25 -0.21 -0.18
C VAL A 91 -4.96 0.46 0.30
N GLN A 92 -4.85 0.82 1.57
CA GLN A 92 -3.63 1.36 2.15
C GLN A 92 -2.47 0.37 2.00
N ALA A 93 -2.68 -0.92 2.26
CA ALA A 93 -1.65 -1.95 2.08
C ALA A 93 -1.17 -2.04 0.62
N LEU A 94 -2.08 -1.96 -0.36
CA LEU A 94 -1.73 -1.89 -1.78
C LEU A 94 -0.83 -0.70 -2.11
N TYR A 95 -1.12 0.48 -1.55
CA TYR A 95 -0.30 1.67 -1.76
C TYR A 95 1.08 1.56 -1.11
N MET A 96 1.16 1.02 0.10
CA MET A 96 2.44 0.84 0.80
C MET A 96 3.34 -0.16 0.07
N ASP A 97 2.76 -1.24 -0.45
CA ASP A 97 3.47 -2.20 -1.30
C ASP A 97 3.98 -1.53 -2.59
N GLU A 98 3.12 -0.76 -3.27
CA GLU A 98 3.49 -0.08 -4.51
C GLU A 98 4.57 1.00 -4.30
N VAL A 99 4.48 1.79 -3.22
CA VAL A 99 5.53 2.76 -2.87
C VAL A 99 6.86 2.04 -2.61
N GLY A 100 6.84 0.95 -1.84
CA GLY A 100 8.03 0.14 -1.59
C GLY A 100 8.61 -0.45 -2.87
N ARG A 101 7.76 -0.95 -3.78
CA ARG A 101 8.17 -1.46 -5.09
C ARG A 101 8.83 -0.37 -5.94
N LEU A 102 8.22 0.81 -6.08
CA LEU A 102 8.78 1.93 -6.84
C LEU A 102 10.14 2.40 -6.28
N GLN A 103 10.26 2.52 -4.96
CA GLN A 103 11.52 2.89 -4.31
C GLN A 103 12.60 1.81 -4.56
N ASN A 104 12.25 0.54 -4.43
CA ASN A 104 13.16 -0.57 -4.71
C ASN A 104 13.60 -0.62 -6.17
N GLU A 105 12.69 -0.39 -7.12
CA GLU A 105 13.00 -0.29 -8.55
C GLU A 105 13.97 0.87 -8.82
N SER A 106 13.75 2.04 -8.23
CA SER A 106 14.64 3.20 -8.36
C SER A 106 16.03 2.95 -7.76
N MET A 107 16.11 2.36 -6.56
CA MET A 107 17.39 2.05 -5.91
C MET A 107 18.23 1.02 -6.68
N LYS A 108 17.58 0.09 -7.39
CA LYS A 108 18.26 -0.93 -8.20
C LYS A 108 18.59 -0.45 -9.62
N ALA A 109 18.02 0.67 -10.04
CA ALA A 109 18.24 1.19 -11.39
C ALA A 109 19.68 1.67 -11.57
N LYS A 110 20.28 1.39 -12.73
CA LYS A 110 21.58 1.95 -13.11
C LYS A 110 21.54 3.49 -13.20
N ASP A 111 20.37 4.02 -13.53
CA ASP A 111 20.08 5.44 -13.60
C ASP A 111 18.73 5.70 -12.90
N PRO A 112 18.75 6.07 -11.59
CA PRO A 112 17.54 6.31 -10.82
C PRO A 112 16.68 7.44 -11.38
N GLN A 113 17.30 8.50 -11.93
CA GLN A 113 16.57 9.64 -12.49
C GLN A 113 15.81 9.23 -13.75
N LYS A 114 16.44 8.45 -14.63
CA LYS A 114 15.78 7.88 -15.81
C LYS A 114 14.67 6.89 -15.42
N ALA A 115 14.88 6.08 -14.38
CA ALA A 115 13.85 5.16 -13.89
C ALA A 115 12.61 5.92 -13.41
N VAL A 116 12.79 6.95 -12.58
CA VAL A 116 11.69 7.81 -12.10
C VAL A 116 11.00 8.51 -13.28
N SER A 117 11.77 9.07 -14.22
CA SER A 117 11.21 9.76 -15.40
C SER A 117 10.39 8.83 -16.29
N GLY A 118 10.82 7.58 -16.46
CA GLY A 118 10.09 6.56 -17.23
C GLY A 118 8.74 6.17 -16.61
N ILE A 119 8.57 6.34 -15.30
CA ILE A 119 7.29 6.17 -14.61
C ILE A 119 6.46 7.45 -14.69
N MET A 120 7.09 8.60 -14.42
CA MET A 120 6.40 9.87 -14.28
C MET A 120 5.80 10.38 -15.59
N GLN A 121 6.47 10.19 -16.74
CA GLN A 121 5.93 10.64 -18.03
C GLN A 121 4.55 10.05 -18.36
N PRO A 122 4.35 8.72 -18.40
CA PRO A 122 3.03 8.17 -18.66
C PRO A 122 2.03 8.48 -17.55
N CYS A 123 2.47 8.60 -16.29
CA CYS A 123 1.57 8.94 -15.20
C CYS A 123 1.02 10.36 -15.31
N LEU A 124 1.84 11.35 -15.66
CA LEU A 124 1.35 12.72 -15.86
C LEU A 124 0.33 12.80 -17.01
N LEU A 125 0.54 12.04 -18.10
CA LEU A 125 -0.45 11.94 -19.18
C LEU A 125 -1.78 11.35 -18.68
N LEU A 126 -1.73 10.32 -17.82
CA LEU A 126 -2.93 9.75 -17.20
C LEU A 126 -3.62 10.74 -16.25
N LEU A 127 -2.85 11.52 -15.48
CA LEU A 127 -3.39 12.55 -14.60
C LEU A 127 -4.16 13.59 -15.42
N ASP A 128 -3.56 14.10 -16.49
CA ASP A 128 -4.19 15.09 -17.38
C ASP A 128 -5.46 14.51 -18.05
N ALA A 129 -5.43 13.25 -18.46
CA ALA A 129 -6.59 12.56 -19.05
C ALA A 129 -7.72 12.27 -18.04
N SER A 130 -7.44 12.31 -16.73
CA SER A 130 -8.41 11.97 -15.68
C SER A 130 -9.43 13.09 -15.40
N GLY A 131 -9.24 14.27 -16.00
CA GLY A 131 -10.06 15.46 -15.77
C GLY A 131 -9.76 16.20 -14.46
N ILE A 132 -8.55 16.05 -13.93
CA ILE A 132 -8.00 16.75 -12.75
C ILE A 132 -6.98 17.81 -13.21
#